data_AF-I3IEB6-F1
#
_entry.id   AF-I3IEB6-F1
#
_cell.length_a   1.000
_cell.length_b   1.000
_cell.length_c   1.000
_cell.angle_alpha   90.00
_cell.angle_beta   90.00
_cell.angle_gamma   90.00
#
_symmetry.space_group_name_H-M   'P 1'
#
loop_
_entity.id
_entity.type
_entity.pdbx_description
1 polymer ?
#
loop_
_entity_poly.entity_id
_entity_poly.type
_entity_poly.pdbx_seq_one_letter_code
_entity_poly.pdbx_strand_id
1 'polypeptide(L)'
;MRNFVIFIEGENFNFEIDGKWRPVGFFASRRIEAETVEQASSAALTQLLSEPEVDGKALPGHTVIVKMVHEMPLAHKNEYHGFTFFPMEE
;
A
#
# COMPACT_ATOMS: atom_id res chain seq x y z
N MET A 1 14.20 12.23 -12.98
CA MET A 1 13.29 11.41 -12.14
C MET A 1 12.02 11.14 -12.92
N ARG A 2 11.52 9.91 -12.84
CA ARG A 2 10.22 9.49 -13.37
C ARG A 2 9.23 9.44 -12.23
N ASN A 3 7.94 9.42 -12.54
CA ASN A 3 6.90 9.39 -11.53
C ASN A 3 6.02 8.15 -11.74
N PHE A 4 5.85 7.38 -10.68
CA PHE A 4 5.14 6.11 -10.70
C PHE A 4 3.96 6.12 -9.75
N VAL A 5 2.88 5.45 -10.14
CA VAL A 5 1.80 5.03 -9.25
C VAL A 5 1.96 3.55 -8.99
N ILE A 6 2.14 3.20 -7.73
CA ILE A 6 2.36 1.84 -7.24
C ILE A 6 1.10 1.37 -6.55
N PHE A 7 0.51 0.29 -7.03
CA PHE A 7 -0.62 -0.38 -6.40
C PHE A 7 -0.12 -1.54 -5.55
N ILE A 8 -0.50 -1.53 -4.28
CA ILE A 8 -0.06 -2.47 -3.27
C ILE A 8 -1.27 -3.19 -2.70
N GLU A 9 -1.12 -4.49 -2.50
CA GLU A 9 -2.05 -5.32 -1.75
C GLU A 9 -1.35 -5.80 -0.48
N GLY A 10 -2.00 -5.60 0.66
CA GLY A 10 -1.59 -6.15 1.93
C GLY A 10 -2.64 -7.13 2.44
N GLU A 11 -2.24 -8.30 2.91
CA GLU A 11 -3.15 -9.31 3.46
C GLU A 11 -2.80 -9.63 4.90
N ASN A 12 -3.84 -10.01 5.66
CA ASN A 12 -3.76 -10.47 7.05
C ASN A 12 -3.16 -9.42 8.00
N PHE A 13 -3.83 -8.26 8.07
CA PHE A 13 -3.57 -7.20 9.02
C PHE A 13 -4.77 -7.02 9.96
N ASN A 14 -4.52 -6.65 11.21
CA ASN A 14 -5.57 -6.38 12.18
C ASN A 14 -5.96 -4.90 12.14
N PHE A 15 -7.12 -4.59 11.55
CA PHE A 15 -7.66 -3.24 11.48
C PHE A 15 -9.02 -3.15 12.18
N GLU A 16 -9.35 -1.95 12.64
CA GLU A 16 -10.69 -1.63 13.12
C GLU A 16 -11.58 -1.23 11.94
N ILE A 17 -12.59 -2.04 11.65
CA ILE A 17 -13.61 -1.78 10.62
C ILE A 17 -14.98 -1.83 11.31
N ASP A 18 -15.75 -0.76 11.20
CA ASP A 18 -17.08 -0.61 11.86
C ASP A 18 -17.06 -0.87 13.37
N GLY A 19 -16.02 -0.41 14.06
CA GLY A 19 -15.87 -0.58 15.52
C GLY A 19 -15.44 -1.98 15.97
N LYS A 20 -15.06 -2.86 15.03
CA LYS A 20 -14.58 -4.21 15.33
C LYS A 20 -13.19 -4.44 14.76
N TRP A 21 -12.28 -4.86 15.62
CA TRP A 21 -10.95 -5.35 15.23
C TRP A 21 -11.07 -6.73 14.58
N ARG A 22 -10.60 -6.85 13.35
CA ARG A 22 -10.63 -8.10 12.59
C ARG A 22 -9.47 -8.18 11.60
N PRO A 23 -9.02 -9.40 11.27
CA PRO A 23 -8.12 -9.63 10.14
C PRO A 23 -8.79 -9.16 8.85
N VAL A 24 -8.10 -8.29 8.12
CA VAL A 24 -8.51 -7.80 6.80
C VAL A 24 -7.31 -7.74 5.87
N GLY A 25 -7.60 -7.75 4.58
CA GLY A 25 -6.66 -7.26 3.58
C GLY A 25 -6.99 -5.82 3.19
N PHE A 26 -6.09 -5.19 2.47
CA PHE A 26 -6.27 -3.86 1.94
C PHE A 26 -5.59 -3.68 0.58
N PHE A 27 -6.15 -2.78 -0.22
CA PHE A 27 -5.47 -2.17 -1.35
C PHE A 27 -5.04 -0.74 -1.00
N ALA A 28 -3.83 -0.38 -1.38
CA ALA A 28 -3.30 0.97 -1.24
C ALA A 28 -2.60 1.39 -2.54
N SER A 29 -2.55 2.69 -2.80
CA SER A 29 -1.76 3.22 -3.90
C SER A 29 -0.81 4.30 -3.41
N ARG A 30 0.43 4.29 -3.88
CA ARG A 30 1.45 5.27 -3.52
C ARG A 30 2.04 5.88 -4.77
N ARG A 31 2.34 7.17 -4.69
CA ARG A 31 3.00 7.90 -5.76
C ARG A 31 4.45 8.11 -5.37
N ILE A 32 5.36 7.63 -6.21
CA ILE A 32 6.80 7.68 -5.94
C ILE A 32 7.51 8.25 -7.15
N GLU A 33 8.34 9.26 -6.91
CA GLU A 33 9.32 9.69 -7.89
C GLU A 33 10.61 8.88 -7.71
N ALA A 34 11.05 8.21 -8.77
CA ALA A 34 12.24 7.36 -8.74
C ALA A 34 12.90 7.29 -10.12
N GLU A 35 14.11 6.75 -10.18
CA GLU A 35 14.76 6.51 -11.46
C GLU A 35 14.33 5.21 -12.10
N THR A 36 13.93 4.20 -11.32
CA THR A 36 13.53 2.86 -11.80
C THR A 36 12.25 2.37 -11.13
N VAL A 37 11.60 1.39 -11.76
CA VAL A 37 10.41 0.70 -11.21
C VAL A 37 10.74 -0.01 -9.89
N GLU A 38 11.92 -0.62 -9.80
CA GLU A 38 12.38 -1.32 -8.59
C GLU A 38 12.54 -0.37 -7.41
N GLN A 39 13.21 0.77 -7.63
CA GLN A 39 13.34 1.83 -6.62
C GLN A 39 11.96 2.36 -6.21
N ALA A 40 11.06 2.60 -7.17
CA ALA A 40 9.72 3.10 -6.89
C ALA A 40 8.92 2.11 -6.04
N SER A 41 8.99 0.82 -6.38
CA SER A 41 8.30 -0.26 -5.68
C SER A 41 8.82 -0.42 -4.25
N SER A 42 10.15 -0.47 -4.09
CA SER A 42 10.79 -0.59 -2.77
C SER A 42 10.44 0.60 -1.87
N ALA A 43 10.56 1.82 -2.39
CA ALA A 43 10.22 3.03 -1.64
C ALA A 43 8.73 3.09 -1.27
N ALA A 44 7.82 2.68 -2.17
CA ALA A 44 6.40 2.63 -1.88
C ALA A 44 6.06 1.65 -0.74
N LEU A 45 6.68 0.47 -0.73
CA LEU A 45 6.50 -0.52 0.33
C LEU A 45 7.06 0.01 1.66
N THR A 46 8.26 0.59 1.66
CA THR A 46 8.85 1.17 2.87
C THR A 46 8.00 2.29 3.43
N GLN A 47 7.52 3.20 2.59
CA GLN A 47 6.63 4.28 3.01
C GLN A 47 5.34 3.71 3.62
N LEU A 48 4.67 2.79 2.92
CA LEU A 48 3.43 2.18 3.38
C LEU A 48 3.58 1.49 4.74
N LEU A 49 4.64 0.71 4.93
CA LEU A 49 4.88 -0.02 6.17
C LEU A 49 5.24 0.89 7.35
N SER A 50 5.72 2.10 7.08
CA SER A 50 6.01 3.11 8.11
C SER A 50 4.82 3.99 8.48
N GLU A 51 3.69 3.84 7.79
CA GLU A 51 2.49 4.64 8.10
C GLU A 51 1.88 4.20 9.44
N PRO A 52 1.45 5.14 10.31
CA PRO A 52 0.79 4.81 11.57
C PRO A 52 -0.46 3.92 11.41
N GLU A 53 -1.10 4.02 10.25
CA GLU A 53 -2.23 3.19 9.88
C GLU A 53 -1.85 1.73 9.69
N VAL A 54 -0.61 1.38 9.36
CA VAL A 54 -0.16 0.01 9.07
C VAL A 54 0.81 -0.51 10.12
N ASP A 55 1.64 0.37 10.70
CA ASP A 55 2.68 0.02 11.65
C ASP A 55 2.10 -0.72 12.87
N GLY A 56 2.74 -1.84 13.22
CA GLY A 56 2.30 -2.72 14.31
C GLY A 56 0.99 -3.48 14.09
N LYS A 57 0.33 -3.36 12.92
CA LYS A 57 -0.96 -4.04 12.65
C LYS A 57 -0.82 -5.37 11.90
N ALA A 58 0.37 -5.69 11.42
CA ALA A 58 0.65 -6.94 10.70
C ALA A 58 0.46 -8.17 11.61
N LEU A 59 -0.26 -9.18 11.14
CA LEU A 59 -0.42 -10.46 11.85
C LEU A 59 0.63 -11.49 11.37
N PRO A 60 0.85 -12.59 12.10
CA PRO A 60 1.69 -13.69 11.63
C PRO A 60 1.19 -14.23 10.28
N GLY A 61 2.09 -14.32 9.29
CA GLY A 61 1.75 -14.74 7.93
C GLY A 61 1.18 -13.64 7.04
N HIS A 62 1.24 -12.37 7.43
CA HIS A 62 0.91 -11.25 6.56
C HIS A 62 1.75 -11.23 5.27
N THR A 63 1.16 -10.70 4.22
CA THR A 63 1.85 -10.44 2.95
C THR A 63 1.65 -8.98 2.56
N VAL A 64 2.64 -8.38 1.91
CA VAL A 64 2.51 -7.09 1.25
C VAL A 64 3.21 -7.19 -0.09
N ILE A 65 2.46 -7.01 -1.17
CA ILE A 65 2.95 -7.20 -2.53
C ILE A 65 2.57 -6.03 -3.42
N VAL A 66 3.48 -5.65 -4.30
CA VAL A 66 3.18 -4.71 -5.38
C VAL A 66 2.43 -5.47 -6.47
N LYS A 67 1.17 -5.10 -6.70
CA LYS A 67 0.33 -5.72 -7.74
C LYS A 67 0.54 -5.09 -9.10
N MET A 68 0.79 -3.78 -9.14
CA MET A 68 0.92 -3.04 -10.39
C MET A 68 1.79 -1.80 -10.20
N VAL A 69 2.57 -1.48 -11.22
CA VAL A 69 3.32 -0.23 -11.31
C VAL A 69 2.96 0.46 -12.63
N HIS A 70 2.58 1.71 -12.56
CA HIS A 70 2.25 2.51 -13.74
C HIS A 70 3.07 3.80 -13.76
N GLU A 71 3.74 4.08 -14.87
CA GLU A 71 4.42 5.36 -15.06
C GLU A 71 3.41 6.44 -15.46
N MET A 72 3.45 7.58 -14.78
CA MET A 72 2.50 8.67 -14.97
C MET A 72 3.25 9.96 -15.32
N PRO A 73 2.68 10.84 -16.16
CA PRO A 73 3.29 12.14 -16.47
C PRO A 73 3.62 12.94 -15.21
N LEU A 74 4.80 13.59 -15.20
CA LEU A 74 5.27 14.42 -14.08
C LEU A 74 4.34 15.60 -13.76
N ALA A 75 3.57 16.07 -14.75
CA ALA A 75 2.61 17.15 -14.58
C ALA A 75 1.40 16.75 -13.71
N HIS A 76 1.09 15.46 -13.60
CA HIS A 76 0.04 14.99 -12.71
C HIS A 76 0.57 14.99 -11.28
N LYS A 77 -0.13 15.61 -10.33
CA LYS A 77 0.31 15.71 -8.92
C LYS A 77 -0.70 15.17 -7.91
N ASN A 78 -1.68 14.38 -8.38
CA ASN A 78 -2.65 13.78 -7.46
C ASN A 78 -1.93 12.89 -6.46
N GLU A 79 -2.12 13.19 -5.19
CA GLU A 79 -1.67 12.37 -4.07
C GLU A 79 -2.77 11.36 -3.73
N TYR A 80 -2.39 10.10 -3.56
CA TYR A 80 -3.30 9.04 -3.18
C TYR A 80 -2.99 8.63 -1.75
N HIS A 81 -3.87 9.01 -0.84
CA HIS A 81 -3.81 8.66 0.57
C HIS A 81 -5.09 7.92 0.89
N GLY A 82 -4.99 6.62 1.13
CA GLY A 82 -6.17 5.81 1.41
C GLY A 82 -5.92 4.31 1.33
N PHE A 83 -6.77 3.60 2.06
CA PHE A 83 -6.84 2.15 2.11
C PHE A 83 -8.24 1.72 1.71
N THR A 84 -8.33 0.77 0.80
CA THR A 84 -9.58 0.07 0.49
C THR A 84 -9.51 -1.31 1.12
N PHE A 85 -10.24 -1.50 2.22
CA PHE A 85 -10.24 -2.76 2.96
C PHE A 85 -11.15 -3.81 2.34
N PHE A 86 -10.75 -5.07 2.46
CA PHE A 86 -11.56 -6.24 2.10
C PHE A 86 -11.46 -7.30 3.20
N PRO A 87 -12.54 -8.08 3.43
CA PRO A 87 -12.51 -9.15 4.43
C PRO A 87 -11.54 -10.27 3.98
N MET A 88 -10.81 -10.85 4.93
CA MET A 88 -10.14 -12.13 4.69
C MET A 88 -11.20 -13.23 4.73
N GLU A 89 -11.24 -14.09 3.72
CA GLU A 89 -12.04 -15.33 3.79
C GLU A 89 -11.45 -16.24 4.88
N GLU A 90 -12.30 -16.84 5.72
CA GLU A 90 -11.91 -17.81 6.77
C GLU A 90 -11.49 -19.16 6.20
#